data_AF-A0A242NYJ1-F1
#
_entry.id   AF-A0A242NYJ1-F1
#
_cell.length_a   1.000
_cell.length_b   1.000
_cell.length_c   1.000
_cell.angle_alpha   90.00
_cell.angle_beta   90.00
_cell.angle_gamma   90.00
#
_symmetry.space_group_name_H-M   'P 1'
#
loop_
_entity.id
_entity.type
_entity.pdbx_description
1 polymer ?
#
loop_
_entity_poly.entity_id
_entity_poly.type
_entity_poly.pdbx_seq_one_letter_code
_entity_poly.pdbx_strand_id
1 'polypeptide(L)' 'MNRERQRKNEQAYRDRNAGRPRLPGTYLTEQESELLKKLATICGTQKKAIFAGLELLDEKLKKDKIIID' A
#
# COMPACT_ATOMS: atom_id res chain seq x y z
N MET A 1 -6.92 -5.30 -25.45
CA MET A 1 -7.16 -5.19 -23.99
C MET A 1 -8.67 -5.26 -23.75
N ASN A 2 -9.16 -6.33 -23.10
CA ASN A 2 -10.59 -6.68 -23.13
C ASN A 2 -11.35 -6.04 -21.96
N ARG A 3 -11.95 -4.86 -22.19
CA ARG A 3 -12.64 -4.01 -21.18
C ARG A 3 -13.70 -4.75 -20.36
N GLU A 4 -14.34 -5.76 -20.94
CA GLU A 4 -15.38 -6.54 -20.25
C GLU A 4 -14.81 -7.41 -19.11
N ARG A 5 -13.61 -7.96 -19.30
CA ARG A 5 -12.94 -8.76 -18.26
C ARG A 5 -12.48 -7.89 -17.09
N GLN A 6 -12.07 -6.65 -17.36
CA GLN A 6 -11.68 -5.69 -16.32
C GLN A 6 -12.88 -5.31 -15.44
N ARG A 7 -14.02 -4.98 -16.06
CA ARG A 7 -15.26 -4.66 -15.31
C ARG A 7 -15.71 -5.81 -14.41
N LYS A 8 -15.67 -7.06 -14.90
CA LYS A 8 -16.03 -8.23 -14.09
C LYS A 8 -15.10 -8.43 -12.90
N ASN A 9 -13.80 -8.21 -13.08
CA ASN A 9 -12.83 -8.32 -11.99
C ASN A 9 -12.98 -7.19 -10.96
N GLU A 10 -13.26 -5.96 -11.41
CA GLU A 10 -13.54 -4.82 -10.52
C GLU A 10 -14.82 -5.05 -9.71
N GLN A 11 -15.88 -5.57 -10.34
CA GLN A 11 -17.13 -5.88 -9.64
C GLN A 11 -16.90 -6.98 -8.60
N ALA A 12 -16.23 -8.07 -8.97
CA ALA A 12 -15.89 -9.14 -8.02
C ALA A 12 -15.02 -8.66 -6.85
N TYR A 13 -14.10 -7.72 -7.09
CA TYR A 13 -13.30 -7.09 -6.05
C TYR A 13 -14.15 -6.18 -5.15
N ARG A 14 -15.08 -5.40 -5.72
CA ARG A 14 -15.99 -4.52 -4.96
C ARG A 14 -16.92 -5.33 -4.07
N ASP A 15 -17.47 -6.42 -4.59
CA ASP A 15 -18.41 -7.30 -3.89
C ASP A 15 -17.71 -8.04 -2.74
N ARG A 16 -16.51 -8.58 -2.96
CA ARG A 16 -15.71 -9.25 -1.91
C ARG A 16 -15.25 -8.31 -0.80
N ASN A 17 -15.11 -7.02 -1.10
CA ASN A 17 -14.65 -6.01 -0.16
C ASN A 17 -15.79 -5.06 0.29
N ALA A 18 -17.05 -5.42 0.05
CA ALA A 18 -18.19 -4.69 0.60
C ALA A 18 -18.25 -4.92 2.12
N GLY A 19 -18.05 -3.87 2.91
CA GLY A 19 -18.06 -3.92 4.37
C GLY A 19 -16.70 -4.11 5.05
N ARG A 20 -15.62 -4.30 4.29
CA ARG A 20 -14.25 -4.17 4.81
C ARG A 20 -13.79 -2.71 4.67
N PRO A 21 -12.99 -2.17 5.60
CA PRO A 21 -12.36 -0.86 5.42
C PRO A 21 -11.63 -0.86 4.08
N ARG A 22 -12.19 -0.16 3.09
CA ARG A 22 -11.59 -0.06 1.77
C ARG A 22 -10.45 0.94 1.88
N LEU A 23 -9.22 0.46 1.75
CA LEU A 23 -8.12 1.35 1.43
C LEU A 23 -8.49 2.09 0.13
N PRO A 24 -8.46 3.44 0.09
CA PRO A 24 -8.79 4.19 -1.11
C PRO A 24 -7.94 3.67 -2.27
N GLY A 25 -8.56 3.34 -3.40
CA GLY A 25 -7.90 2.72 -4.57
C GLY A 25 -6.87 3.61 -5.28
N THR A 26 -6.51 4.75 -4.70
CA THR A 26 -5.70 5.82 -5.28
C THR A 26 -4.71 6.39 -4.26
N TYR A 27 -4.04 5.54 -3.47
CA TYR A 27 -3.10 6.04 -2.46
C TYR A 27 -1.65 6.10 -2.93
N LEU A 28 -1.31 5.42 -4.03
CA LEU A 28 0.05 5.41 -4.56
C LEU A 28 0.00 5.85 -6.01
N THR A 29 0.76 6.90 -6.32
CA THR A 29 1.21 7.20 -7.68
C THR A 29 1.92 5.99 -8.28
N GLU A 30 2.06 5.98 -9.60
CA GLU A 30 2.78 4.91 -10.29
C GLU A 30 4.20 4.72 -9.74
N GLN A 31 4.89 5.82 -9.45
CA GLN A 31 6.22 5.84 -8.85
C GLN A 31 6.23 5.21 -7.45
N GLU A 32 5.29 5.57 -6.58
CA GLU A 32 5.19 4.99 -5.23
C GLU A 32 4.84 3.50 -5.28
N SER A 33 4.01 3.09 -6.24
CA SER A 33 3.65 1.68 -6.47
C SER A 33 4.84 0.85 -6.97
N GLU A 34 5.64 1.39 -7.89
CA GLU A 34 6.86 0.76 -8.37
C GLU A 34 7.91 0.64 -7.26
N LEU A 35 8.11 1.70 -6.48
CA LEU A 35 9.00 1.68 -5.32
C LEU A 35 8.56 0.61 -4.32
N LEU A 36 7.27 0.54 -3.99
CA LEU A 36 6.73 -0.46 -3.08
C LEU A 36 6.92 -1.88 -3.61
N LYS A 37 6.71 -2.12 -4.92
CA LYS A 37 6.98 -3.43 -5.55
C LYS A 37 8.46 -3.80 -5.45
N LYS A 38 9.37 -2.84 -5.70
CA LYS A 38 10.82 -3.06 -5.60
C LYS A 38 11.26 -3.38 -4.17
N LEU A 39 10.70 -2.70 -3.17
CA LEU A 39 11.03 -3.00 -1.78
C LEU A 39 10.38 -4.31 -1.31
N ALA A 40 9.21 -4.65 -1.83
CA ALA A 40 8.55 -5.92 -1.53
C ALA A 40 9.36 -7.14 -1.99
N THR A 41 10.16 -7.05 -3.04
CA THR A 41 11.04 -8.18 -3.44
C THR A 41 12.14 -8.45 -2.41
N ILE A 42 12.59 -7.41 -1.70
CA ILE A 42 13.62 -7.52 -0.65
C ILE A 42 12.96 -7.94 0.68
N CYS A 43 11.87 -7.28 1.07
CA CYS A 43 11.18 -7.55 2.34
C CYS A 43 10.25 -8.77 2.29
N GLY A 44 10.08 -9.38 1.12
CA GLY A 44 9.24 -10.55 0.85
C GLY A 44 7.77 -10.23 0.57
N THR A 45 7.19 -9.18 1.16
CA THR A 45 5.83 -8.73 0.85
C THR A 45 5.71 -7.21 0.90
N GLN A 46 4.72 -6.66 0.20
CA GLN A 46 4.42 -5.21 0.26
C GLN A 46 4.05 -4.77 1.69
N LYS A 47 3.32 -5.60 2.43
CA LYS A 47 3.00 -5.32 3.84
C LYS A 47 4.27 -5.17 4.69
N LYS A 48 5.23 -6.09 4.55
CA LYS A 48 6.50 -6.02 5.28
C LYS A 48 7.33 -4.79 4.90
N ALA A 49 7.36 -4.44 3.62
CA ALA A 49 8.04 -3.24 3.15
C ALA A 49 7.43 -1.94 3.73
N ILE A 50 6.10 -1.86 3.80
CA ILE A 50 5.40 -0.72 4.44
C ILE A 50 5.76 -0.63 5.92
N PHE A 51 5.69 -1.75 6.67
CA PHE A 51 6.03 -1.75 8.09
C PHE A 51 7.48 -1.34 8.35
N ALA A 52 8.44 -1.87 7.59
CA ALA A 52 9.85 -1.46 7.72
C ALA A 52 10.05 0.04 7.44
N GLY A 53 9.32 0.59 6.45
CA GLY A 53 9.34 2.03 6.19
C GLY A 53 8.76 2.87 7.33
N LEU A 54 7.70 2.40 7.98
CA LEU A 54 7.11 3.07 9.15
C LEU A 54 8.03 3.02 10.37
N GLU A 55 8.71 1.91 10.62
CA GLU A 55 9.70 1.78 11.69
C GLU A 55 10.87 2.76 11.48
N LEU A 56 11.41 2.84 10.26
CA LEU A 56 12.46 3.80 9.92
C LEU A 56 12.01 5.26 10.11
N LEU A 57 10.75 5.56 9.79
CA LEU A 57 10.19 6.89 9.99
C LEU A 57 10.03 7.21 11.48
N ASP A 58 9.51 6.28 12.28
CA ASP A 58 9.38 6.42 13.74
C ASP A 58 10.74 6.63 14.42
N GLU A 59 11.75 5.83 14.07
CA GLU A 59 13.12 6.00 14.57
C GLU A 59 13.70 7.36 14.22
N LYS A 60 13.47 7.83 12.98
CA LYS A 60 13.92 9.14 12.53
C LYS A 60 13.24 10.26 13.32
N LEU A 61 11.92 10.20 13.48
CA LEU A 61 11.16 11.24 14.19
C LEU A 61 11.50 11.29 15.68
N LYS A 62 11.74 10.13 16.31
CA LYS A 62 12.29 10.04 17.67
C LYS A 62 13.66 10.70 17.80
N LYS A 63 14.55 10.45 16.83
CA LYS A 63 15.89 11.08 16.80
C LYS A 63 15.81 12.59 16.63
N ASP A 64 14.89 13.06 15.79
CA ASP A 64 14.66 14.48 15.52
C ASP A 64 13.88 15.18 16.66
N LYS A 65 13.56 14.48 17.75
CA LYS A 65 12.77 14.94 18.90
C LYS A 65 11.41 15.53 18.52
N ILE A 66 10.85 15.08 17.40
CA ILE A 66 9.49 15.44 16.99
C ILE A 66 8.55 14.56 17.80
N ILE A 67 7.89 15.14 18.80
CA ILE A 67 6.91 14.44 19.62
C ILE A 67 5.68 14.16 18.75
N ILE A 68 5.35 12.89 18.59
CA ILE A 68 4.11 12.43 17.99
C ILE A 68 3.33 11.79 19.15
N ASP A 69 2.48 12.59 19.80
CA ASP A 69 1.50 12.13 20.81
C ASP A 69 0.19 11.73 20.12
#